data_AF-A0A1C6CM51-F1
#
_entry.id   AF-A0A1C6CM51-F1
#
_cell.length_a   1.000
_cell.length_b   1.000
_cell.length_c   1.000
_cell.angle_alpha   90.00
_cell.angle_beta   90.00
_cell.angle_gamma   90.00
#
_symmetry.space_group_name_H-M   'P 1'
#
loop_
_entity.id
_entity.type
_entity.pdbx_description
1 polymer ?
#
loop_
_entity_poly.entity_id
_entity_poly.type
_entity_poly.pdbx_seq_one_letter_code
_entity_poly.pdbx_strand_id
1 'polypeptide(L)'
;MIPQWVKNSRIYPSLRRTASALEEGFLRAEYSLLTPSGRRAELLEQIRALPRSNGSRFYTRLPYRVGMVADCFLFENYSCSCDLVYLTPENWRSHLGSLDCVIVTSVWKGLHGEWTGASDPGSSISAQLCALMQETRAWGCPVIFYSKEDPPNFQWFQRYAPYADRIYTSAQECIEKYRTICPGVGVETMQFAISPLLHHPIGMKGLTEANRAFFAGSWMKKYPERVSQQRRLFDWVRQAGLQLDIADRNYSRYRFQYNYPLRYLSCVLPEFTYEEVSSLYKLYDWVLNLNSVHNSRDMFSLRVYDALACGSLVLSNQSVGMEAYFPQVYVIDGYETLQEVLDTPLPALEQRRLDGIRQVFRTGTVYEKMEHMLRSVGLSGTCRTNELVGVIPAEDIPDKALYREMFDAQTYEKKVWIDSPGALEEIGRCGMVALWGKDRWYGKFYLEDLVNGFKYTDCDYVTKPDISGGPKEIHRYTTRLSDPYATLFWRDAYFRFWKEPRDREVLNGYLSDGQNYGIRTAPDPQQSNLGVVI
;
A
#
# COMPACT_ATOMS: atom_id res chain seq x y z
N MET A 1 36.09 16.43 11.69
CA MET A 1 35.47 16.14 10.37
C MET A 1 36.57 15.67 9.42
N ILE A 2 36.38 14.53 8.76
CA ILE A 2 37.30 14.07 7.71
C ILE A 2 37.10 14.94 6.46
N PRO A 3 38.17 15.51 5.86
CA PRO A 3 38.06 16.35 4.66
C PRO A 3 37.42 15.61 3.47
N GLN A 4 36.58 16.32 2.70
CA GLN A 4 35.84 15.72 1.58
C GLN A 4 36.75 15.14 0.49
N TRP A 5 37.93 15.73 0.26
CA TRP A 5 38.91 15.23 -0.70
C TRP A 5 39.46 13.85 -0.30
N VAL A 6 39.59 13.56 0.99
CA VAL A 6 40.00 12.23 1.50
C VAL A 6 38.92 11.20 1.20
N LYS A 7 37.65 11.57 1.35
CA LYS A 7 36.50 10.68 1.07
C LYS A 7 36.32 10.37 -0.41
N ASN A 8 36.78 11.26 -1.28
CA ASN A 8 36.65 11.16 -2.73
C ASN A 8 37.96 10.72 -3.43
N SER A 9 39.05 10.55 -2.69
CA SER A 9 40.35 10.21 -3.28
C SER A 9 40.31 8.83 -3.94
N ARG A 10 40.58 8.80 -5.24
CA ARG A 10 40.86 7.57 -6.00
C ARG A 10 42.33 7.14 -5.89
N ILE A 11 43.20 8.04 -5.39
CA ILE A 11 44.66 7.87 -5.31
C ILE A 11 45.06 7.15 -4.01
N TYR A 12 44.32 7.35 -2.91
CA TYR A 12 44.60 6.73 -1.61
C TYR A 12 43.41 5.90 -1.07
N PRO A 13 43.16 4.69 -1.63
CA PRO A 13 42.03 3.85 -1.21
C PRO A 13 42.10 3.40 0.26
N SER A 14 43.30 3.20 0.81
CA SER A 14 43.50 2.86 2.22
C SER A 14 43.04 3.98 3.15
N LEU A 15 43.50 5.21 2.91
CA LEU A 15 43.11 6.39 3.69
C LEU A 15 41.60 6.64 3.63
N ARG A 16 40.98 6.49 2.46
CA ARG A 16 39.52 6.58 2.27
C ARG A 16 38.76 5.53 3.08
N ARG A 17 39.25 4.28 3.14
CA ARG A 17 38.65 3.19 3.92
C ARG A 17 38.75 3.47 5.43
N THR A 18 39.93 3.86 5.92
CA THR A 18 40.13 4.20 7.34
C THR A 18 39.25 5.37 7.77
N ALA A 19 39.19 6.41 6.95
CA ALA A 19 38.28 7.54 7.15
C ALA A 19 36.81 7.09 7.24
N SER A 20 36.36 6.25 6.31
CA SER A 20 34.98 5.75 6.31
C SER A 20 34.67 4.92 7.57
N ALA A 21 35.62 4.08 8.01
CA ALA A 21 35.47 3.26 9.21
C ALA A 21 35.41 4.10 10.50
N LEU A 22 36.24 5.15 10.60
CA LEU A 22 36.18 6.10 11.72
C LEU A 22 34.83 6.82 11.76
N GLU A 23 34.36 7.32 10.61
CA GLU A 23 33.05 7.97 10.50
C GLU A 23 31.90 7.05 10.94
N GLU A 24 31.91 5.81 10.46
CA GLU A 24 30.95 4.78 10.85
C GLU A 24 31.00 4.52 12.37
N GLY A 25 32.20 4.39 12.94
CA GLY A 25 32.38 4.21 14.39
C GLY A 25 31.82 5.38 15.22
N PHE A 26 32.07 6.62 14.80
CA PHE A 26 31.53 7.81 15.48
C PHE A 26 30.01 7.87 15.41
N LEU A 27 29.43 7.66 14.23
CA LEU A 27 27.97 7.68 14.04
C LEU A 27 27.30 6.54 14.80
N ARG A 28 27.92 5.36 14.84
CA ARG A 28 27.44 4.22 15.62
C ARG A 28 27.39 4.53 17.10
N ALA A 29 28.45 5.14 17.65
CA ALA A 29 28.49 5.57 19.03
C ALA A 29 27.39 6.61 19.33
N GLU A 30 27.27 7.64 18.49
CA GLU A 30 26.26 8.70 18.63
C GLU A 30 24.83 8.14 18.64
N TYR A 31 24.49 7.27 17.68
CA TYR A 31 23.18 6.63 17.60
C TYR A 31 22.94 5.70 18.80
N SER A 32 23.93 4.90 19.20
CA SER A 32 23.78 3.99 20.35
C SER A 32 23.51 4.71 21.67
N LEU A 33 24.00 5.96 21.82
CA LEU A 33 23.82 6.76 23.02
C LEU A 33 22.49 7.53 23.04
N LEU A 34 22.00 7.95 21.87
CA LEU A 34 20.91 8.93 21.78
C LEU A 34 19.59 8.36 21.30
N THR A 35 19.58 7.17 20.68
CA THR A 35 18.36 6.50 20.26
C THR A 35 17.65 5.87 21.47
N PRO A 36 16.32 5.81 21.48
CA PRO A 36 15.57 5.31 22.62
C PRO A 36 15.80 3.80 22.78
N SER A 37 16.23 3.39 23.97
CA SER A 37 16.32 1.98 24.35
C SER A 37 14.93 1.40 24.62
N GLY A 38 14.71 0.13 24.26
CA GLY A 38 13.47 -0.60 24.55
C GLY A 38 12.27 -0.30 23.64
N ARG A 39 12.13 0.92 23.10
CA ARG A 39 10.96 1.30 22.26
C ARG A 39 10.74 0.39 21.05
N ARG A 40 11.82 -0.03 20.38
CA ARG A 40 11.72 -1.01 19.29
C ARG A 40 11.19 -2.36 19.76
N ALA A 41 11.64 -2.84 20.93
CA ALA A 41 11.18 -4.12 21.46
C ALA A 41 9.69 -4.07 21.80
N GLU A 42 9.25 -2.99 22.44
CA GLU A 42 7.82 -2.72 22.73
C GLU A 42 6.97 -2.73 21.44
N LEU A 43 7.42 -2.05 20.39
CA LEU A 43 6.71 -2.02 19.11
C LEU A 43 6.68 -3.41 18.45
N LEU A 44 7.75 -4.19 18.54
CA LEU A 44 7.76 -5.55 18.02
C LEU A 44 6.81 -6.47 18.79
N GLU A 45 6.65 -6.30 20.09
CA GLU A 45 5.64 -7.03 20.88
C GLU A 45 4.23 -6.66 20.43
N GLN A 46 3.94 -5.37 20.22
CA GLN A 46 2.66 -4.92 19.69
C GLN A 46 2.39 -5.48 18.29
N ILE A 47 3.39 -5.47 17.40
CA ILE A 47 3.27 -6.07 16.06
C ILE A 47 2.98 -7.56 16.14
N ARG A 48 3.62 -8.31 17.05
CA ARG A 48 3.36 -9.75 17.23
C ARG A 48 1.94 -10.04 17.70
N ALA A 49 1.30 -9.11 18.41
CA ALA A 49 -0.08 -9.23 18.85
C ALA A 49 -1.09 -8.89 17.74
N LEU A 50 -0.67 -8.26 16.64
CA LEU A 50 -1.57 -7.95 15.53
C LEU A 50 -1.95 -9.20 14.74
N PRO A 51 -3.21 -9.32 14.31
CA PRO A 51 -3.62 -10.37 13.38
C PRO A 51 -2.89 -10.22 12.04
N ARG A 52 -2.50 -11.36 11.46
CA ARG A 52 -1.93 -11.42 10.11
C ARG A 52 -3.03 -11.62 9.06
N SER A 53 -2.79 -11.17 7.83
CA SER A 53 -3.67 -11.56 6.71
C SER A 53 -3.63 -13.08 6.55
N ASN A 54 -4.80 -13.69 6.38
CA ASN A 54 -4.96 -15.11 6.08
C ASN A 54 -5.02 -15.37 4.56
N GLY A 55 -4.87 -14.34 3.72
CA GLY A 55 -4.94 -14.45 2.28
C GLY A 55 -5.88 -13.43 1.65
N SER A 56 -6.36 -13.74 0.46
CA SER A 56 -7.36 -12.97 -0.27
C SER A 56 -8.38 -13.92 -0.87
N ARG A 57 -9.67 -13.66 -0.64
CA ARG A 57 -10.76 -14.38 -1.32
C ARG A 57 -10.99 -13.83 -2.73
N PHE A 58 -10.74 -12.53 -2.90
CA PHE A 58 -11.02 -11.81 -4.14
C PHE A 58 -9.96 -12.05 -5.21
N TYR A 59 -8.68 -12.07 -4.81
CA TYR A 59 -7.55 -12.22 -5.72
C TYR A 59 -7.00 -13.65 -5.77
N THR A 60 -6.64 -14.08 -6.98
CA THR A 60 -5.91 -15.32 -7.24
C THR A 60 -4.56 -15.02 -7.86
N ARG A 61 -3.56 -15.86 -7.58
CA ARG A 61 -2.27 -15.78 -8.26
C ARG A 61 -2.44 -16.02 -9.74
N LEU A 62 -1.72 -15.23 -10.55
CA LEU A 62 -1.62 -15.48 -11.98
C LEU A 62 -0.81 -16.77 -12.22
N PRO A 63 -1.19 -17.60 -13.19
CA PRO A 63 -0.57 -18.89 -13.45
C PRO A 63 0.73 -18.76 -14.26
N TYR A 64 1.58 -17.80 -13.88
CA TYR A 64 2.84 -17.50 -14.56
C TYR A 64 4.00 -17.53 -13.58
N ARG A 65 5.15 -17.96 -14.07
CA ARG A 65 6.44 -17.93 -13.37
C ARG A 65 7.26 -16.76 -13.90
N VAL A 66 7.44 -15.75 -13.05
CA VAL A 66 8.05 -14.47 -13.44
C VAL A 66 9.37 -14.30 -12.71
N GLY A 67 10.45 -14.06 -13.46
CA GLY A 67 11.73 -13.68 -12.89
C GLY A 67 11.77 -12.18 -12.62
N MET A 68 12.27 -11.73 -11.47
CA MET A 68 12.31 -10.30 -11.13
C MET A 68 13.66 -9.86 -10.56
N VAL A 69 14.14 -8.73 -11.08
CA VAL A 69 15.27 -7.97 -10.52
C VAL A 69 14.73 -6.71 -9.85
N ALA A 70 14.79 -6.67 -8.53
CA ALA A 70 14.30 -5.54 -7.74
C ALA A 70 15.03 -5.40 -6.41
N ASP A 71 14.86 -4.25 -5.77
CA ASP A 71 15.17 -4.09 -4.35
C ASP A 71 14.06 -4.73 -3.49
N CYS A 72 14.41 -5.13 -2.27
CA CYS A 72 13.58 -5.89 -1.31
C CYS A 72 12.10 -5.44 -1.25
N PHE A 73 11.82 -4.15 -1.07
CA PHE A 73 10.44 -3.67 -0.94
C PHE A 73 9.56 -4.00 -2.14
N LEU A 74 10.06 -3.78 -3.36
CA LEU A 74 9.25 -4.01 -4.56
C LEU A 74 9.08 -5.52 -4.81
N PHE A 75 10.13 -6.31 -4.56
CA PHE A 75 10.04 -7.77 -4.69
C PHE A 75 9.02 -8.37 -3.71
N GLU A 76 9.12 -8.02 -2.42
CA GLU A 76 8.19 -8.50 -1.40
C GLU A 76 6.76 -8.04 -1.69
N ASN A 77 6.57 -6.80 -2.14
CA ASN A 77 5.25 -6.28 -2.49
C ASN A 77 4.61 -7.07 -3.64
N TYR A 78 5.35 -7.47 -4.67
CA TYR A 78 4.79 -8.24 -5.80
C TYR A 78 4.77 -9.76 -5.58
N SER A 79 5.41 -10.28 -4.53
CA SER A 79 5.57 -11.73 -4.28
C SER A 79 4.26 -12.52 -4.18
N CYS A 80 3.15 -11.86 -3.88
CA CYS A 80 1.83 -12.49 -3.77
C CYS A 80 1.11 -12.65 -5.12
N SER A 81 1.57 -12.00 -6.19
CA SER A 81 0.81 -11.87 -7.46
C SER A 81 0.90 -13.07 -8.40
N CYS A 82 2.00 -13.82 -8.36
CA CYS A 82 2.31 -14.94 -9.25
C CYS A 82 3.43 -15.81 -8.63
N ASP A 83 3.95 -16.80 -9.36
CA ASP A 83 5.18 -17.52 -8.96
C ASP A 83 6.40 -16.63 -9.25
N LEU A 84 6.76 -15.78 -8.30
CA LEU A 84 7.81 -14.77 -8.45
C LEU A 84 9.18 -15.31 -8.02
N VAL A 85 10.14 -15.34 -8.94
CA VAL A 85 11.51 -15.81 -8.71
C VAL A 85 12.44 -14.61 -8.66
N TYR A 86 13.22 -14.48 -7.59
CA TYR A 86 14.27 -13.46 -7.56
C TYR A 86 15.46 -13.86 -8.43
N LEU A 87 15.87 -12.97 -9.34
CA LEU A 87 16.99 -13.22 -10.24
C LEU A 87 18.28 -12.55 -9.73
N THR A 88 19.32 -13.35 -9.65
CA THR A 88 20.72 -12.95 -9.41
C THR A 88 21.56 -13.27 -10.64
N PRO A 89 22.76 -12.69 -10.78
CA PRO A 89 23.66 -13.04 -11.87
C PRO A 89 23.98 -14.55 -11.95
N GLU A 90 24.03 -15.23 -10.80
CA GLU A 90 24.40 -16.64 -10.67
C GLU A 90 23.25 -17.58 -11.02
N ASN A 91 22.02 -17.27 -10.62
CA ASN A 91 20.86 -18.16 -10.81
C ASN A 91 20.07 -17.92 -12.12
N TRP A 92 20.36 -16.82 -12.82
CA TRP A 92 19.55 -16.37 -13.96
C TRP A 92 19.38 -17.45 -15.02
N ARG A 93 20.52 -18.02 -15.46
CA ARG A 93 20.55 -19.00 -16.55
C ARG A 93 19.85 -20.30 -16.18
N SER A 94 19.95 -20.74 -14.92
CA SER A 94 19.27 -21.96 -14.47
C SER A 94 17.75 -21.80 -14.43
N HIS A 95 17.24 -20.58 -14.26
CA HIS A 95 15.80 -20.33 -14.25
C HIS A 95 15.22 -20.05 -15.63
N LEU A 96 16.01 -19.48 -16.56
CA LEU A 96 15.52 -18.95 -17.84
C LEU A 96 14.60 -19.89 -18.63
N GLY A 97 14.91 -21.19 -18.68
CA GLY A 97 14.09 -22.18 -19.40
C GLY A 97 12.68 -22.42 -18.81
N SER A 98 12.39 -21.90 -17.63
CA SER A 98 11.11 -22.05 -16.90
C SER A 98 10.35 -20.73 -16.73
N LEU A 99 10.91 -19.60 -17.14
CA LEU A 99 10.30 -18.29 -16.93
C LEU A 99 9.39 -17.92 -18.10
N ASP A 100 8.19 -17.47 -17.78
CA ASP A 100 7.25 -16.93 -18.77
C ASP A 100 7.59 -15.47 -19.11
N CYS A 101 8.17 -14.73 -18.17
CA CYS A 101 8.55 -13.33 -18.32
C CYS A 101 9.67 -12.97 -17.35
N VAL A 102 10.48 -11.97 -17.71
CA VAL A 102 11.41 -11.30 -16.78
C VAL A 102 11.04 -9.84 -16.61
N ILE A 103 11.00 -9.37 -15.36
CA ILE A 103 10.82 -7.96 -15.00
C ILE A 103 12.12 -7.44 -14.40
N VAL A 104 12.77 -6.50 -15.09
CA VAL A 104 13.90 -5.75 -14.55
C VAL A 104 13.41 -4.40 -14.07
N THR A 105 13.79 -4.00 -12.87
CA THR A 105 13.40 -2.71 -12.31
C THR A 105 14.60 -1.80 -12.10
N SER A 106 14.36 -0.51 -11.86
CA SER A 106 15.40 0.39 -11.34
C SER A 106 15.87 -0.08 -9.96
N VAL A 107 16.93 -0.90 -9.96
CA VAL A 107 17.51 -1.61 -8.81
C VAL A 107 18.79 -0.93 -8.31
N TRP A 108 18.88 -0.71 -6.99
CA TRP A 108 20.06 -0.08 -6.39
C TRP A 108 21.06 -1.12 -5.87
N LYS A 109 20.57 -2.13 -5.15
CA LYS A 109 21.41 -3.15 -4.52
C LYS A 109 20.89 -4.57 -4.72
N GLY A 110 19.58 -4.73 -4.89
CA GLY A 110 18.96 -6.05 -4.83
C GLY A 110 18.52 -6.42 -3.41
N LEU A 111 18.32 -7.72 -3.16
CA LEU A 111 17.88 -8.24 -1.86
C LEU A 111 19.05 -8.35 -0.89
N HIS A 112 20.17 -8.90 -1.34
CA HIS A 112 21.37 -9.14 -0.53
C HIS A 112 22.63 -8.44 -1.07
N GLY A 113 22.49 -7.59 -2.09
CA GLY A 113 23.58 -6.78 -2.63
C GLY A 113 24.13 -7.26 -3.97
N GLU A 114 23.53 -8.29 -4.56
CA GLU A 114 23.88 -8.94 -5.83
C GLU A 114 23.94 -7.94 -7.00
N TRP A 115 23.13 -6.88 -6.93
CA TRP A 115 23.02 -5.85 -7.96
C TRP A 115 23.66 -4.52 -7.52
N THR A 116 24.53 -4.53 -6.51
CA THR A 116 25.25 -3.33 -6.08
C THR A 116 26.10 -2.79 -7.22
N GLY A 117 25.77 -1.57 -7.68
CA GLY A 117 26.44 -0.93 -8.82
C GLY A 117 25.66 -1.00 -10.13
N ALA A 118 24.53 -1.72 -10.20
CA ALA A 118 23.66 -1.74 -11.38
C ALA A 118 23.24 -0.32 -11.81
N SER A 119 22.88 0.54 -10.84
CA SER A 119 22.55 1.96 -11.08
C SER A 119 23.68 2.84 -11.64
N ASP A 120 24.92 2.37 -11.72
CA ASP A 120 26.02 3.09 -12.36
C ASP A 120 26.17 2.61 -13.82
N PRO A 121 25.79 3.42 -14.83
CA PRO A 121 25.79 3.00 -16.23
C PRO A 121 27.14 2.55 -16.77
N GLY A 122 28.25 2.88 -16.10
CA GLY A 122 29.61 2.47 -16.47
C GLY A 122 30.11 1.21 -15.77
N SER A 123 29.34 0.62 -14.86
CA SER A 123 29.79 -0.53 -14.07
C SER A 123 29.68 -1.85 -14.85
N SER A 124 30.53 -2.82 -14.49
CA SER A 124 30.45 -4.18 -15.01
C SER A 124 29.13 -4.87 -14.65
N ILE A 125 28.56 -4.56 -13.48
CA ILE A 125 27.27 -5.10 -13.02
C ILE A 125 26.12 -4.58 -13.90
N SER A 126 26.13 -3.29 -14.25
CA SER A 126 25.13 -2.71 -15.17
C SER A 126 25.22 -3.34 -16.57
N ALA A 127 26.44 -3.53 -17.08
CA ALA A 127 26.67 -4.20 -18.35
C ALA A 127 26.24 -5.67 -18.33
N GLN A 128 26.51 -6.38 -17.23
CA GLN A 128 26.08 -7.76 -17.04
C GLN A 128 24.55 -7.89 -17.00
N LEU A 129 23.85 -6.98 -16.31
CA LEU A 129 22.38 -6.96 -16.31
C LEU A 129 21.82 -6.75 -17.72
N CYS A 130 22.37 -5.82 -18.50
CA CYS A 130 21.98 -5.60 -19.90
C CYS A 130 22.19 -6.88 -20.74
N ALA A 131 23.35 -7.55 -20.57
CA ALA A 131 23.64 -8.79 -21.27
C ALA A 131 22.66 -9.93 -20.92
N LEU A 132 22.29 -10.06 -19.64
CA LEU A 132 21.29 -11.04 -19.19
C LEU A 132 19.90 -10.74 -19.74
N MET A 133 19.49 -9.46 -19.80
CA MET A 133 18.25 -9.06 -20.47
C MET A 133 18.27 -9.43 -21.96
N GLN A 134 19.38 -9.16 -22.65
CA GLN A 134 19.53 -9.52 -24.06
C GLN A 134 19.49 -11.03 -24.28
N GLU A 135 20.18 -11.81 -23.45
CA GLU A 135 20.16 -13.28 -23.46
C GLU A 135 18.74 -13.82 -23.25
N THR A 136 18.00 -13.23 -22.31
CA THR A 136 16.60 -13.59 -22.01
C THR A 136 15.70 -13.39 -23.24
N ARG A 137 15.85 -12.25 -23.94
CA ARG A 137 15.11 -11.98 -25.18
C ARG A 137 15.50 -12.92 -26.31
N ALA A 138 16.79 -13.22 -26.46
CA ALA A 138 17.29 -14.16 -27.47
C ALA A 138 16.77 -15.59 -27.23
N TRP A 139 16.48 -15.95 -25.98
CA TRP A 139 15.82 -17.21 -25.61
C TRP A 139 14.32 -17.24 -25.95
N GLY A 140 13.71 -16.08 -26.24
CA GLY A 140 12.28 -15.95 -26.51
C GLY A 140 11.42 -15.68 -25.27
N CYS A 141 12.04 -15.40 -24.11
CA CYS A 141 11.33 -14.96 -22.92
C CYS A 141 11.20 -13.41 -22.95
N PRO A 142 9.98 -12.84 -22.87
CA PRO A 142 9.79 -11.39 -22.92
C PRO A 142 10.39 -10.69 -21.69
N VAL A 143 10.95 -9.51 -21.92
CA VAL A 143 11.56 -8.67 -20.87
C VAL A 143 10.78 -7.37 -20.71
N ILE A 144 10.34 -7.10 -19.49
CA ILE A 144 9.71 -5.84 -19.08
C ILE A 144 10.74 -5.03 -18.28
N PHE A 145 10.92 -3.77 -18.63
CA PHE A 145 11.68 -2.83 -17.80
C PHE A 145 10.74 -1.86 -17.07
N TYR A 146 10.77 -1.86 -15.74
CA TYR A 146 10.00 -0.93 -14.89
C TYR A 146 10.92 0.04 -14.15
N SER A 147 11.02 1.28 -14.65
CA SER A 147 11.73 2.37 -13.98
C SER A 147 10.84 3.03 -12.92
N LYS A 148 10.93 2.55 -11.68
CA LYS A 148 10.15 3.04 -10.53
C LYS A 148 10.74 4.28 -9.84
N GLU A 149 11.85 4.82 -10.34
CA GLU A 149 12.61 5.91 -9.73
C GLU A 149 12.65 7.18 -10.61
N ASP A 150 11.82 7.21 -11.66
CA ASP A 150 11.67 8.35 -12.56
C ASP A 150 10.74 9.41 -11.94
N PRO A 151 10.91 10.71 -12.26
CA PRO A 151 11.96 11.28 -13.13
C PRO A 151 13.38 11.43 -12.55
N PRO A 152 13.61 11.57 -11.22
CA PRO A 152 14.90 12.08 -10.73
C PRO A 152 16.07 11.14 -10.99
N ASN A 153 15.81 9.85 -11.24
CA ASN A 153 16.86 8.88 -11.49
C ASN A 153 16.85 8.27 -12.91
N PHE A 154 16.12 8.87 -13.84
CA PHE A 154 16.06 8.43 -15.25
C PHE A 154 17.43 8.16 -15.86
N GLN A 155 18.39 9.07 -15.67
CA GLN A 155 19.73 8.95 -16.25
C GLN A 155 20.52 7.73 -15.76
N TRP A 156 20.21 7.21 -14.57
CA TRP A 156 20.89 6.06 -13.97
C TRP A 156 20.38 4.73 -14.51
N PHE A 157 19.14 4.68 -15.00
CA PHE A 157 18.46 3.42 -15.34
C PHE A 157 18.02 3.32 -16.81
N GLN A 158 17.97 4.43 -17.56
CA GLN A 158 17.57 4.45 -18.97
C GLN A 158 18.35 3.47 -19.87
N ARG A 159 19.56 3.07 -19.47
CA ARG A 159 20.40 2.12 -20.21
C ARG A 159 19.76 0.74 -20.39
N TYR A 160 18.82 0.36 -19.53
CA TYR A 160 18.13 -0.93 -19.62
C TYR A 160 17.02 -0.95 -20.66
N ALA A 161 16.45 0.22 -21.00
CA ALA A 161 15.30 0.35 -21.89
C ALA A 161 15.48 -0.33 -23.27
N PRO A 162 16.64 -0.23 -23.96
CA PRO A 162 16.84 -0.88 -25.26
C PRO A 162 16.80 -2.41 -25.22
N TYR A 163 16.88 -3.01 -24.03
CA TYR A 163 16.91 -4.46 -23.83
C TYR A 163 15.56 -5.00 -23.33
N ALA A 164 14.49 -4.21 -23.42
CA ALA A 164 13.15 -4.59 -23.00
C ALA A 164 12.17 -4.60 -24.19
N ASP A 165 11.16 -5.48 -24.11
CA ASP A 165 10.04 -5.55 -25.05
C ASP A 165 8.89 -4.60 -24.62
N ARG A 166 8.85 -4.24 -23.34
CA ARG A 166 7.92 -3.25 -22.78
C ARG A 166 8.61 -2.40 -21.72
N ILE A 167 8.29 -1.11 -21.68
CA ILE A 167 8.81 -0.17 -20.69
C ILE A 167 7.66 0.43 -19.87
N TYR A 168 7.82 0.40 -18.56
CA TYR A 168 6.99 1.13 -17.61
C TYR A 168 7.83 2.17 -16.88
N THR A 169 7.29 3.36 -16.67
CA THR A 169 7.91 4.43 -15.89
C THR A 169 7.00 4.90 -14.77
N SER A 170 7.54 5.31 -13.63
CA SER A 170 6.75 5.91 -12.54
C SER A 170 6.23 7.32 -12.85
N ALA A 171 6.61 7.92 -13.98
CA ALA A 171 6.35 9.32 -14.27
C ALA A 171 6.03 9.54 -15.75
N GLN A 172 4.82 10.04 -16.07
CA GLN A 172 4.44 10.30 -17.46
C GLN A 172 5.39 11.26 -18.18
N GLU A 173 6.05 12.14 -17.44
CA GLU A 173 7.03 13.11 -17.97
C GLU A 173 8.28 12.43 -18.57
N CYS A 174 8.47 11.13 -18.34
CA CYS A 174 9.57 10.34 -18.91
C CYS A 174 9.17 9.50 -20.12
N ILE A 175 7.87 9.39 -20.46
CA ILE A 175 7.41 8.58 -21.59
C ILE A 175 8.10 8.98 -22.89
N GLU A 176 8.10 10.28 -23.22
CA GLU A 176 8.66 10.76 -24.48
C GLU A 176 10.18 10.57 -24.56
N LYS A 177 10.86 10.64 -23.41
CA LYS A 177 12.29 10.36 -23.33
C LYS A 177 12.59 8.90 -23.67
N TYR A 178 11.82 7.95 -23.14
CA TYR A 178 11.97 6.53 -23.50
C TYR A 178 11.61 6.25 -24.96
N ARG A 179 10.55 6.86 -25.49
CA ARG A 179 10.18 6.71 -26.92
C ARG A 179 11.28 7.19 -27.85
N THR A 180 11.98 8.26 -27.48
CA THR A 180 13.14 8.76 -28.22
C THR A 180 14.31 7.77 -28.19
N ILE A 181 14.58 7.14 -27.05
CA ILE A 181 15.70 6.17 -26.89
C ILE A 181 15.37 4.83 -27.55
N CYS A 182 14.12 4.38 -27.48
CA CYS A 182 13.66 3.07 -27.93
C CYS A 182 12.44 3.19 -28.85
N PRO A 183 12.59 3.71 -30.08
CA PRO A 183 11.48 3.80 -31.02
C PRO A 183 10.85 2.42 -31.27
N GLY A 184 9.51 2.35 -31.22
CA GLY A 184 8.76 1.11 -31.46
C GLY A 184 8.56 0.21 -30.22
N VAL A 185 9.25 0.48 -29.10
CA VAL A 185 8.97 -0.21 -27.82
C VAL A 185 7.80 0.49 -27.13
N GLY A 186 6.82 -0.29 -26.65
CA GLY A 186 5.68 0.27 -25.92
C GLY A 186 6.11 0.86 -24.58
N VAL A 187 5.74 2.12 -24.33
CA VAL A 187 6.05 2.86 -23.10
C VAL A 187 4.77 3.38 -22.45
N GLU A 188 4.57 3.05 -21.17
CA GLU A 188 3.43 3.51 -20.37
C GLU A 188 3.85 3.92 -18.96
N THR A 189 3.03 4.74 -18.30
CA THR A 189 3.18 5.02 -16.88
C THR A 189 2.64 3.85 -16.05
N MET A 190 3.35 3.47 -14.99
CA MET A 190 2.90 2.51 -13.99
C MET A 190 2.94 3.14 -12.60
N GLN A 191 1.75 3.37 -12.06
CA GLN A 191 1.59 3.81 -10.68
C GLN A 191 2.01 2.72 -9.70
N PHE A 192 2.43 3.15 -8.52
CA PHE A 192 2.61 2.25 -7.40
C PHE A 192 1.29 1.57 -7.00
N ALA A 193 1.41 0.41 -6.35
CA ALA A 193 0.28 -0.36 -5.86
C ALA A 193 0.66 -1.11 -4.59
N ILE A 194 -0.33 -1.39 -3.76
CA ILE A 194 -0.13 -2.17 -2.54
C ILE A 194 -0.27 -3.67 -2.78
N SER A 195 0.46 -4.45 -2.00
CA SER A 195 0.13 -5.84 -1.71
C SER A 195 -0.96 -5.88 -0.64
N PRO A 196 -2.15 -6.45 -0.94
CA PRO A 196 -3.22 -6.55 0.05
C PRO A 196 -2.90 -7.53 1.18
N LEU A 197 -1.87 -8.38 1.01
CA LEU A 197 -1.40 -9.29 2.06
C LEU A 197 -0.44 -8.61 3.04
N LEU A 198 0.23 -7.54 2.62
CA LEU A 198 1.15 -6.77 3.47
C LEU A 198 0.49 -5.51 4.03
N HIS A 199 -0.18 -4.73 3.18
CA HIS A 199 -0.78 -3.44 3.52
C HIS A 199 -2.30 -3.57 3.52
N HIS A 200 -2.87 -3.56 4.72
CA HIS A 200 -4.28 -3.80 4.95
C HIS A 200 -4.71 -3.25 6.32
N PRO A 201 -6.01 -3.00 6.54
CA PRO A 201 -6.48 -2.44 7.80
C PRO A 201 -6.69 -3.49 8.90
N ILE A 202 -6.54 -4.79 8.63
CA ILE A 202 -6.72 -5.85 9.65
C ILE A 202 -5.84 -5.57 10.88
N GLY A 203 -6.49 -5.46 12.05
CA GLY A 203 -5.84 -5.18 13.32
C GLY A 203 -5.52 -3.70 13.56
N MET A 204 -5.89 -2.79 12.66
CA MET A 204 -5.70 -1.36 12.89
C MET A 204 -6.42 -0.92 14.16
N LYS A 205 -5.78 -0.05 14.94
CA LYS A 205 -6.42 0.50 16.13
C LYS A 205 -7.54 1.47 15.74
N GLY A 206 -8.52 1.64 16.63
CA GLY A 206 -9.43 2.78 16.55
C GLY A 206 -8.64 4.09 16.69
N LEU A 207 -9.11 5.16 16.04
CA LEU A 207 -8.53 6.49 16.28
C LEU A 207 -8.68 6.84 17.75
N THR A 208 -7.59 7.32 18.34
CA THR A 208 -7.60 7.88 19.69
C THR A 208 -7.03 9.28 19.65
N GLU A 209 -7.14 10.03 20.75
CA GLU A 209 -6.39 11.27 20.95
C GLU A 209 -4.89 10.98 21.23
N ALA A 210 -4.34 9.89 20.69
CA ALA A 210 -2.95 9.52 20.97
C ALA A 210 -1.98 10.54 20.35
N ASN A 211 -1.10 11.04 21.21
CA ASN A 211 -0.10 12.05 20.88
C ASN A 211 1.13 11.44 20.18
N ARG A 212 0.97 10.60 19.16
CA ARG A 212 2.11 10.01 18.42
C ARG A 212 1.97 10.11 16.91
N ALA A 213 3.07 10.51 16.27
CA ALA A 213 3.24 10.49 14.83
C ALA A 213 4.38 9.53 14.45
N PHE A 214 4.24 8.84 13.32
CA PHE A 214 5.23 7.90 12.82
C PHE A 214 5.79 8.32 11.47
N PHE A 215 7.10 8.15 11.28
CA PHE A 215 7.75 8.37 9.99
C PHE A 215 8.62 7.18 9.60
N ALA A 216 8.33 6.57 8.45
CA ALA A 216 9.16 5.52 7.86
C ALA A 216 10.01 6.09 6.70
N GLY A 217 11.24 6.49 7.00
CA GLY A 217 12.15 7.02 5.99
C GLY A 217 13.49 7.51 6.52
N SER A 218 14.33 8.00 5.61
CA SER A 218 15.71 8.39 5.90
C SER A 218 15.95 9.88 5.70
N TRP A 219 16.94 10.42 6.40
CA TRP A 219 17.41 11.79 6.23
C TRP A 219 18.32 11.92 5.01
N MET A 220 17.73 12.01 3.81
CA MET A 220 18.47 11.95 2.55
C MET A 220 19.08 13.30 2.16
N LYS A 221 20.34 13.57 2.56
CA LYS A 221 21.04 14.84 2.25
C LYS A 221 21.20 15.14 0.75
N LYS A 222 21.08 14.13 -0.11
CA LYS A 222 21.03 14.28 -1.59
C LYS A 222 19.84 15.17 -2.02
N TYR A 223 18.77 15.25 -1.23
CA TYR A 223 17.57 16.04 -1.51
C TYR A 223 17.41 17.17 -0.48
N PRO A 224 18.16 18.29 -0.63
CA PRO A 224 18.21 19.35 0.39
C PRO A 224 16.86 20.02 0.64
N GLU A 225 16.05 20.23 -0.41
CA GLU A 225 14.71 20.78 -0.29
C GLU A 225 13.79 19.87 0.54
N ARG A 226 13.75 18.57 0.20
CA ARG A 226 13.01 17.57 0.98
C ARG A 226 13.49 17.53 2.44
N VAL A 227 14.79 17.63 2.69
CA VAL A 227 15.35 17.69 4.04
C VAL A 227 14.89 18.95 4.80
N SER A 228 14.80 20.09 4.12
CA SER A 228 14.26 21.33 4.68
C SER A 228 12.80 21.16 5.08
N GLN A 229 11.97 20.58 4.19
CA GLN A 229 10.56 20.31 4.46
C GLN A 229 10.37 19.26 5.58
N GLN A 230 11.17 18.18 5.57
CA GLN A 230 11.17 17.17 6.62
C GLN A 230 11.49 17.79 7.98
N ARG A 231 12.47 18.70 8.04
CA ARG A 231 12.81 19.44 9.26
C ARG A 231 11.62 20.23 9.79
N ARG A 232 10.97 21.02 8.93
CA ARG A 232 9.82 21.86 9.31
C ARG A 232 8.68 21.01 9.84
N LEU A 233 8.29 19.97 9.09
CA LEU A 233 7.21 19.08 9.50
C LEU A 233 7.50 18.40 10.84
N PHE A 234 8.73 17.91 11.06
CA PHE A 234 9.12 17.31 12.34
C PHE A 234 9.09 18.31 13.49
N ASP A 235 9.52 19.54 13.25
CA ASP A 235 9.50 20.60 14.25
C ASP A 235 8.07 20.99 14.61
N TRP A 236 7.18 21.15 13.62
CA TRP A 236 5.77 21.46 13.82
C TRP A 236 5.02 20.37 14.57
N VAL A 237 5.20 19.10 14.18
CA VAL A 237 4.60 17.94 14.86
C VAL A 237 5.01 17.92 16.34
N ARG A 238 6.30 18.13 16.63
CA ARG A 238 6.79 18.19 18.01
C ARG A 238 6.28 19.42 18.77
N GLN A 239 6.19 20.57 18.11
CA GLN A 239 5.65 21.80 18.68
C GLN A 239 4.17 21.64 19.05
N ALA A 240 3.41 20.90 18.25
CA ALA A 240 2.01 20.55 18.51
C ALA A 240 1.84 19.49 19.63
N GLY A 241 2.93 19.02 20.26
CA GLY A 241 2.89 18.07 21.36
C GLY A 241 2.87 16.59 20.97
N LEU A 242 2.95 16.27 19.68
CA LEU A 242 3.05 14.89 19.20
C LEU A 242 4.47 14.35 19.44
N GLN A 243 4.57 13.14 19.98
CA GLN A 243 5.82 12.39 20.05
C GLN A 243 6.09 11.72 18.71
N LEU A 244 7.31 11.86 18.21
CA LEU A 244 7.71 11.35 16.90
C LEU A 244 8.51 10.05 17.06
N ASP A 245 8.09 9.00 16.36
CA ASP A 245 8.85 7.77 16.17
C ASP A 245 9.32 7.67 14.70
N ILE A 246 10.61 7.41 14.47
CA ILE A 246 11.22 7.36 13.14
C ILE A 246 11.82 5.98 12.88
N ALA A 247 11.28 5.24 11.91
CA ALA A 247 11.90 4.03 11.40
C ALA A 247 12.82 4.36 10.21
N ASP A 248 14.14 4.35 10.43
CA ASP A 248 15.13 4.59 9.37
C ASP A 248 15.70 3.29 8.79
N ARG A 249 15.35 2.98 7.54
CA ARG A 249 15.92 1.83 6.79
C ARG A 249 17.44 1.93 6.53
N ASN A 250 18.04 3.09 6.76
CA ASN A 250 19.49 3.30 6.62
C ASN A 250 20.20 3.38 7.97
N TYR A 251 19.51 3.07 9.09
CA TYR A 251 20.04 3.13 10.45
C TYR A 251 21.40 2.46 10.59
N SER A 252 21.50 1.20 10.16
CA SER A 252 22.69 0.36 10.30
C SER A 252 23.81 0.71 9.31
N ARG A 253 23.59 1.66 8.39
CA ARG A 253 24.63 2.07 7.41
C ARG A 253 25.67 3.01 7.99
N TYR A 254 25.31 3.79 9.02
CA TYR A 254 26.17 4.77 9.67
C TYR A 254 26.94 5.64 8.66
N ARG A 255 26.22 6.24 7.70
CA ARG A 255 26.78 7.14 6.67
C ARG A 255 26.29 8.56 6.90
N PHE A 256 27.18 9.55 6.81
CA PHE A 256 26.81 10.96 6.99
C PHE A 256 25.79 11.47 5.96
N GLN A 257 25.62 10.82 4.81
CA GLN A 257 24.58 11.20 3.85
C GLN A 257 23.15 10.85 4.30
N TYR A 258 23.01 9.98 5.31
CA TYR A 258 21.73 9.53 5.87
C TYR A 258 21.55 9.90 7.35
N ASN A 259 22.55 10.51 7.99
CA ASN A 259 22.47 10.76 9.43
C ASN A 259 21.47 11.86 9.76
N TYR A 260 20.66 11.60 10.79
CA TYR A 260 19.72 12.56 11.34
C TYR A 260 20.44 13.61 12.18
N PRO A 261 19.94 14.87 12.22
CA PRO A 261 20.39 15.86 13.19
C PRO A 261 20.20 15.39 14.64
N LEU A 262 21.15 15.75 15.52
CA LEU A 262 21.17 15.40 16.95
C LEU A 262 19.80 15.54 17.63
N ARG A 263 19.09 16.64 17.37
CA ARG A 263 17.79 16.95 17.98
C ARG A 263 16.67 15.93 17.69
N TYR A 264 16.83 15.08 16.69
CA TYR A 264 15.85 14.04 16.32
C TYR A 264 16.31 12.62 16.68
N LEU A 265 17.56 12.41 17.11
CA LEU A 265 18.07 11.05 17.34
C LEU A 265 17.31 10.30 18.43
N SER A 266 16.76 11.00 19.41
CA SER A 266 15.87 10.43 20.43
C SER A 266 14.53 9.92 19.89
N CYS A 267 14.21 10.21 18.63
CA CYS A 267 13.05 9.72 17.91
C CYS A 267 13.41 8.58 16.94
N VAL A 268 14.71 8.37 16.63
CA VAL A 268 15.15 7.41 15.62
C VAL A 268 15.26 6.03 16.21
N LEU A 269 14.50 5.10 15.65
CA LEU A 269 14.47 3.70 16.04
C LEU A 269 15.42 2.88 15.16
N PRO A 270 15.97 1.75 15.67
CA PRO A 270 16.68 0.79 14.85
C PRO A 270 15.80 0.23 13.72
N GLU A 271 16.43 -0.40 12.73
CA GLU A 271 15.75 -0.83 11.51
C GLU A 271 14.62 -1.85 11.75
N PHE A 272 13.59 -1.74 10.90
CA PHE A 272 12.46 -2.64 10.81
C PHE A 272 12.41 -3.25 9.42
N THR A 273 11.92 -4.48 9.31
CA THR A 273 11.64 -5.11 8.02
C THR A 273 10.50 -4.39 7.30
N TYR A 274 10.30 -4.67 6.02
CA TYR A 274 9.21 -4.06 5.26
C TYR A 274 7.82 -4.43 5.82
N GLU A 275 7.63 -5.72 6.16
CA GLU A 275 6.43 -6.23 6.82
C GLU A 275 6.19 -5.59 8.20
N GLU A 276 7.26 -5.41 8.99
CA GLU A 276 7.18 -4.73 10.28
C GLU A 276 6.76 -3.27 10.12
N VAL A 277 7.29 -2.54 9.13
CA VAL A 277 6.87 -1.16 8.84
C VAL A 277 5.39 -1.09 8.45
N SER A 278 4.91 -2.03 7.64
CA SER A 278 3.47 -2.10 7.30
C SER A 278 2.60 -2.29 8.55
N SER A 279 3.07 -3.13 9.48
CA SER A 279 2.39 -3.37 10.75
C SER A 279 2.46 -2.16 11.68
N LEU A 280 3.56 -1.39 11.67
CA LEU A 280 3.68 -0.15 12.44
C LEU A 280 2.60 0.84 12.06
N TYR A 281 2.28 1.03 10.76
CA TYR A 281 1.24 1.98 10.36
C TYR A 281 -0.11 1.75 11.07
N LYS A 282 -0.47 0.50 11.34
CA LYS A 282 -1.70 0.12 12.06
C LYS A 282 -1.74 0.57 13.53
N LEU A 283 -0.59 0.93 14.10
CA LEU A 283 -0.43 1.36 15.50
C LEU A 283 -0.44 2.88 15.69
N TYR A 284 -0.42 3.66 14.61
CA TYR A 284 -0.38 5.12 14.65
C TYR A 284 -1.58 5.74 13.96
N ASP A 285 -2.11 6.82 14.54
CA ASP A 285 -3.15 7.63 13.92
C ASP A 285 -2.52 8.47 12.80
N TRP A 286 -1.43 9.16 13.13
CA TRP A 286 -0.74 10.07 12.22
C TRP A 286 0.55 9.47 11.66
N VAL A 287 0.65 9.44 10.34
CA VAL A 287 1.84 9.05 9.60
C VAL A 287 2.35 10.22 8.79
N LEU A 288 3.65 10.51 8.92
CA LEU A 288 4.31 11.54 8.15
C LEU A 288 4.78 10.95 6.81
N ASN A 289 4.53 11.66 5.71
CA ASN A 289 5.04 11.35 4.39
C ASN A 289 5.87 12.52 3.83
N LEU A 290 6.96 12.20 3.15
CA LEU A 290 7.81 13.20 2.50
C LEU A 290 8.16 12.79 1.07
N ASN A 291 7.60 13.52 0.11
CA ASN A 291 7.88 13.42 -1.31
C ASN A 291 9.19 14.12 -1.68
N SER A 292 9.99 13.49 -2.54
CA SER A 292 11.17 14.12 -3.15
C SER A 292 10.85 14.81 -4.49
N VAL A 293 9.71 14.47 -5.08
CA VAL A 293 9.26 14.96 -6.39
C VAL A 293 7.95 15.71 -6.14
N HIS A 294 7.94 17.01 -6.45
CA HIS A 294 6.79 17.89 -6.18
C HIS A 294 5.94 18.12 -7.43
N ASN A 295 6.56 18.23 -8.61
CA ASN A 295 5.87 18.62 -9.85
C ASN A 295 5.41 17.46 -10.75
N SER A 296 5.67 16.20 -10.39
CA SER A 296 5.20 15.08 -11.22
C SER A 296 3.73 14.82 -10.96
N ARG A 297 3.01 14.50 -12.03
CA ARG A 297 1.60 14.12 -11.97
C ARG A 297 1.39 12.69 -11.51
N ASP A 298 2.40 11.81 -11.62
CA ASP A 298 2.26 10.38 -11.25
C ASP A 298 3.29 9.93 -10.20
N MET A 299 4.47 10.55 -10.16
CA MET A 299 5.52 10.15 -9.22
C MET A 299 5.38 10.86 -7.88
N PHE A 300 5.04 10.07 -6.87
CA PHE A 300 5.11 10.45 -5.45
C PHE A 300 5.40 9.22 -4.59
N SER A 301 5.57 9.42 -3.29
CA SER A 301 6.01 8.38 -2.36
C SER A 301 5.03 7.21 -2.27
N LEU A 302 5.51 5.99 -2.53
CA LEU A 302 4.80 4.73 -2.24
C LEU A 302 4.27 4.68 -0.78
N ARG A 303 4.92 5.37 0.17
CA ARG A 303 4.50 5.36 1.58
C ARG A 303 3.09 5.91 1.80
N VAL A 304 2.59 6.76 0.89
CA VAL A 304 1.20 7.22 0.92
C VAL A 304 0.25 6.04 0.74
N TYR A 305 0.51 5.20 -0.26
CA TYR A 305 -0.28 3.99 -0.52
C TYR A 305 -0.22 3.02 0.67
N ASP A 306 0.99 2.73 1.17
CA ASP A 306 1.21 1.81 2.29
C ASP A 306 0.42 2.25 3.54
N ALA A 307 0.56 3.52 3.93
CA ALA A 307 -0.02 4.05 5.17
C ALA A 307 -1.56 4.14 5.10
N LEU A 308 -2.10 4.60 3.97
CA LEU A 308 -3.55 4.69 3.78
C LEU A 308 -4.20 3.31 3.75
N ALA A 309 -3.59 2.31 3.11
CA ALA A 309 -4.09 0.94 3.11
C ALA A 309 -4.11 0.30 4.51
N CYS A 310 -3.19 0.71 5.38
CA CYS A 310 -3.15 0.29 6.78
C CYS A 310 -4.06 1.12 7.71
N GLY A 311 -4.80 2.10 7.18
CA GLY A 311 -5.73 2.91 7.94
C GLY A 311 -5.09 4.03 8.75
N SER A 312 -3.96 4.59 8.32
CA SER A 312 -3.38 5.79 8.94
C SER A 312 -3.89 7.07 8.28
N LEU A 313 -3.97 8.16 9.05
CA LEU A 313 -4.09 9.52 8.55
C LEU A 313 -2.69 10.02 8.14
N VAL A 314 -2.58 10.65 6.97
CA VAL A 314 -1.27 11.02 6.40
C VAL A 314 -1.09 12.54 6.39
N LEU A 315 0.01 13.00 6.98
CA LEU A 315 0.50 14.37 6.95
C LEU A 315 1.70 14.43 5.98
N SER A 316 1.61 15.21 4.91
CA SER A 316 2.62 15.21 3.86
C SER A 316 3.05 16.62 3.44
N ASN A 317 4.26 16.73 2.88
CA ASN A 317 4.58 17.87 2.03
C ASN A 317 3.84 17.78 0.68
N GLN A 318 3.79 18.90 -0.03
CA GLN A 318 3.14 19.06 -1.34
C GLN A 318 3.68 18.08 -2.40
N SER A 319 2.77 17.63 -3.26
CA SER A 319 3.06 16.86 -4.47
C SER A 319 1.83 16.84 -5.36
N VAL A 320 1.98 17.37 -6.58
CA VAL A 320 0.88 17.53 -7.55
C VAL A 320 0.13 16.23 -7.81
N GLY A 321 0.85 15.14 -8.08
CA GLY A 321 0.23 13.83 -8.29
C GLY A 321 -0.48 13.32 -7.03
N MET A 322 0.18 13.38 -5.87
CA MET A 322 -0.39 12.89 -4.62
C MET A 322 -1.70 13.61 -4.28
N GLU A 323 -1.74 14.93 -4.40
CA GLU A 323 -2.92 15.75 -4.10
C GLU A 323 -4.11 15.42 -5.01
N ALA A 324 -3.82 15.14 -6.29
CA ALA A 324 -4.85 14.75 -7.25
C ALA A 324 -5.40 13.34 -7.00
N TYR A 325 -4.54 12.37 -6.69
CA TYR A 325 -4.93 10.96 -6.52
C TYR A 325 -5.46 10.65 -5.12
N PHE A 326 -4.98 11.37 -4.10
CA PHE A 326 -5.25 11.09 -2.70
C PHE A 326 -5.65 12.37 -1.93
N PRO A 327 -6.83 12.98 -2.22
CA PRO A 327 -7.31 14.20 -1.56
C PRO A 327 -7.52 14.04 -0.03
N GLN A 328 -7.55 12.80 0.46
CA GLN A 328 -7.57 12.48 1.87
C GLN A 328 -6.25 12.78 2.60
N VAL A 329 -5.13 12.90 1.89
CA VAL A 329 -3.83 13.24 2.47
C VAL A 329 -3.81 14.72 2.82
N TYR A 330 -3.41 15.04 4.04
CA TYR A 330 -3.26 16.43 4.47
C TYR A 330 -1.91 16.98 3.99
N VAL A 331 -1.97 18.04 3.19
CA VAL A 331 -0.79 18.81 2.82
C VAL A 331 -0.50 19.82 3.92
N ILE A 332 0.68 19.70 4.53
CA ILE A 332 1.11 20.56 5.62
C ILE A 332 2.21 21.50 5.12
N ASP A 333 1.84 22.76 4.92
CA ASP A 333 2.71 23.85 4.47
C ASP A 333 3.03 24.88 5.56
N GLY A 334 2.34 24.81 6.70
CA GLY A 334 2.53 25.67 7.87
C GLY A 334 2.16 24.97 9.17
N TYR A 335 2.50 25.60 10.29
CA TYR A 335 2.14 25.11 11.63
C TYR A 335 0.63 25.26 11.87
N GLU A 336 0.05 26.35 11.37
CA GLU A 336 -1.36 26.70 11.46
C GLU A 336 -2.21 25.63 10.76
N THR A 337 -1.86 25.27 9.52
CA THR A 337 -2.50 24.17 8.77
C THR A 337 -2.44 22.85 9.55
N LEU A 338 -1.31 22.55 10.21
CA LEU A 338 -1.21 21.37 11.06
C LEU A 338 -2.19 21.43 12.24
N GLN A 339 -2.31 22.57 12.91
CA GLN A 339 -3.25 22.72 14.04
C GLN A 339 -4.70 22.51 13.60
N GLU A 340 -5.12 23.12 12.49
CA GLU A 340 -6.46 22.93 11.92
C GLU A 340 -6.76 21.45 11.63
N VAL A 341 -5.77 20.71 11.12
CA VAL A 341 -5.89 19.27 10.86
C VAL A 341 -6.01 18.48 12.15
N LEU A 342 -5.23 18.80 13.18
CA LEU A 342 -5.27 18.12 14.47
C LEU A 342 -6.57 18.41 15.25
N ASP A 343 -7.16 19.59 15.05
CA ASP A 343 -8.44 19.99 15.65
C ASP A 343 -9.67 19.40 14.93
N THR A 344 -9.45 18.63 13.84
CA THR A 344 -10.55 17.99 13.11
C THR A 344 -11.26 16.95 14.01
N PRO A 345 -12.60 16.99 14.13
CA PRO A 345 -13.33 16.04 14.97
C PRO A 345 -13.12 14.58 14.56
N LEU A 346 -13.04 13.68 15.55
CA LEU A 346 -12.83 12.24 15.33
C LEU A 346 -13.75 11.61 14.26
N PRO A 347 -15.06 11.92 14.17
CA PRO A 347 -15.90 11.36 13.11
C PRO A 347 -15.47 11.76 11.69
N ALA A 348 -14.99 13.00 11.51
CA ALA A 348 -14.52 13.50 10.22
C ALA A 348 -13.15 12.90 9.86
N LEU A 349 -12.26 12.73 10.86
CA LEU A 349 -11.02 11.97 10.70
C LEU A 349 -11.31 10.52 10.31
N GLU A 350 -12.32 9.90 10.92
CA GLU A 350 -12.70 8.53 10.62
C GLU A 350 -13.19 8.36 9.18
N GLN A 351 -14.06 9.27 8.74
CA GLN A 351 -14.52 9.29 7.37
C GLN A 351 -13.34 9.40 6.38
N ARG A 352 -12.42 10.32 6.64
CA ARG A 352 -11.21 10.54 5.81
C ARG A 352 -10.28 9.32 5.80
N ARG A 353 -10.11 8.66 6.95
CA ARG A 353 -9.33 7.41 7.06
C ARG A 353 -9.91 6.31 6.16
N LEU A 354 -11.23 6.10 6.21
CA LEU A 354 -11.90 5.11 5.37
C LEU A 354 -11.87 5.47 3.88
N ASP A 355 -11.99 6.76 3.54
CA ASP A 355 -11.79 7.23 2.15
C ASP A 355 -10.38 6.93 1.66
N GLY A 356 -9.38 7.02 2.55
CA GLY A 356 -8.01 6.58 2.32
C GLY A 356 -7.90 5.12 1.89
N ILE A 357 -8.48 4.23 2.69
CA ILE A 357 -8.49 2.79 2.42
C ILE A 357 -9.18 2.52 1.07
N ARG A 358 -10.39 3.06 0.85
CA ARG A 358 -11.14 2.88 -0.40
C ARG A 358 -10.32 3.30 -1.62
N GLN A 359 -9.76 4.50 -1.58
CA GLN A 359 -9.04 5.07 -2.72
C GLN A 359 -7.82 4.24 -3.11
N VAL A 360 -7.07 3.70 -2.14
CA VAL A 360 -5.94 2.81 -2.44
C VAL A 360 -6.43 1.54 -3.14
N PHE A 361 -7.50 0.91 -2.65
CA PHE A 361 -8.05 -0.31 -3.26
C PHE A 361 -8.77 -0.07 -4.60
N ARG A 362 -9.20 1.17 -4.91
CA ARG A 362 -9.69 1.59 -6.23
C ARG A 362 -8.56 1.81 -7.24
N THR A 363 -7.43 2.36 -6.78
CA THR A 363 -6.24 2.59 -7.62
C THR A 363 -5.64 1.27 -8.14
N GLY A 364 -5.89 0.19 -7.39
CA GLY A 364 -5.58 -1.18 -7.75
C GLY A 364 -4.37 -1.73 -7.01
N THR A 365 -4.27 -3.06 -7.00
CA THR A 365 -3.25 -3.80 -6.25
C THR A 365 -2.14 -4.35 -7.16
N VAL A 366 -1.07 -4.85 -6.55
CA VAL A 366 0.03 -5.55 -7.26
C VAL A 366 -0.44 -6.70 -8.15
N TYR A 367 -1.57 -7.35 -7.80
CA TYR A 367 -2.17 -8.40 -8.65
C TYR A 367 -2.57 -7.84 -10.02
N GLU A 368 -3.24 -6.69 -10.01
CA GLU A 368 -3.79 -6.06 -11.21
C GLU A 368 -2.69 -5.36 -12.01
N LYS A 369 -1.69 -4.79 -11.33
CA LYS A 369 -0.49 -4.26 -11.99
C LYS A 369 0.32 -5.38 -12.65
N MET A 370 0.47 -6.53 -12.00
CA MET A 370 1.11 -7.71 -12.60
C MET A 370 0.32 -8.23 -13.79
N GLU A 371 -1.00 -8.36 -13.67
CA GLU A 371 -1.89 -8.74 -14.78
C GLU A 371 -1.71 -7.80 -15.98
N HIS A 372 -1.66 -6.48 -15.74
CA HIS A 372 -1.42 -5.47 -16.79
C HIS A 372 -0.04 -5.62 -17.44
N MET A 373 1.02 -5.78 -16.64
CA MET A 373 2.38 -5.97 -17.13
C MET A 373 2.48 -7.22 -18.01
N LEU A 374 1.97 -8.36 -17.55
CA LEU A 374 2.04 -9.62 -18.28
C LEU A 374 1.18 -9.59 -19.55
N ARG A 375 -0.02 -9.01 -19.50
CA ARG A 375 -0.87 -8.84 -20.69
C ARG A 375 -0.16 -8.05 -21.78
N SER A 376 0.63 -7.05 -21.41
CA SER A 376 1.35 -6.19 -22.38
C SER A 376 2.40 -6.92 -23.21
N VAL A 377 2.83 -8.11 -22.76
CA VAL A 377 3.77 -8.98 -23.48
C VAL A 377 3.10 -10.28 -23.97
N GLY A 378 1.77 -10.29 -24.06
CA GLY A 378 0.99 -11.40 -24.63
C GLY A 378 0.57 -12.48 -23.63
N LEU A 379 0.89 -12.34 -22.34
CA LEU A 379 0.53 -13.31 -21.31
C LEU A 379 -0.81 -12.94 -20.67
N SER A 380 -1.87 -13.60 -21.13
CA SER A 380 -3.25 -13.32 -20.69
C SER A 380 -3.70 -14.20 -19.53
N GLY A 381 -3.86 -13.59 -18.35
CA GLY A 381 -4.52 -14.17 -17.18
C GLY A 381 -5.47 -13.18 -16.51
N THR A 382 -6.26 -13.66 -15.55
CA THR A 382 -7.05 -12.82 -14.63
C THR A 382 -6.61 -13.10 -13.21
N CYS A 383 -6.35 -12.05 -12.44
CA CYS A 383 -6.06 -12.15 -11.02
C CYS A 383 -7.31 -12.03 -10.14
N ARG A 384 -8.49 -11.77 -10.73
CA ARG A 384 -9.76 -11.59 -10.02
C ARG A 384 -10.70 -12.76 -10.29
N THR A 385 -11.45 -13.11 -9.26
CA THR A 385 -12.57 -14.06 -9.31
C THR A 385 -13.86 -13.36 -9.76
N ASN A 386 -15.04 -14.00 -9.63
CA ASN A 386 -16.31 -13.36 -9.96
C ASN A 386 -16.60 -12.19 -9.00
N GLU A 387 -16.62 -10.97 -9.53
CA GLU A 387 -16.77 -9.73 -8.77
C GLU A 387 -18.23 -9.31 -8.58
N LEU A 388 -19.19 -9.97 -9.24
CA LEU A 388 -20.59 -9.56 -9.21
C LEU A 388 -21.21 -9.77 -7.82
N VAL A 389 -21.77 -8.71 -7.25
CA VAL A 389 -22.53 -8.73 -5.99
C VAL A 389 -24.03 -8.79 -6.27
N GLY A 390 -24.70 -9.85 -5.80
CA GLY A 390 -26.16 -9.93 -5.77
C GLY A 390 -26.70 -9.33 -4.47
N VAL A 391 -27.56 -8.32 -4.56
CA VAL A 391 -28.24 -7.73 -3.39
C VAL A 391 -29.65 -8.27 -3.30
N ILE A 392 -29.95 -8.96 -2.19
CA ILE A 392 -31.25 -9.58 -1.93
C ILE A 392 -31.94 -8.83 -0.78
N PRO A 393 -33.06 -8.14 -1.01
CA PRO A 393 -33.86 -7.56 0.06
C PRO A 393 -34.62 -8.64 0.84
N ALA A 394 -34.90 -8.40 2.11
CA ALA A 394 -35.84 -9.19 2.89
C ALA A 394 -37.26 -9.06 2.28
N GLU A 395 -38.06 -10.11 2.37
CA GLU A 395 -39.41 -10.11 1.80
C GLU A 395 -40.33 -9.08 2.46
N ASP A 396 -40.07 -8.75 3.74
CA ASP A 396 -40.86 -7.85 4.56
C ASP A 396 -40.38 -6.38 4.54
N ILE A 397 -39.55 -5.97 3.55
CA ILE A 397 -39.18 -4.56 3.44
C ILE A 397 -40.40 -3.71 3.05
N PRO A 398 -40.73 -2.66 3.83
CA PRO A 398 -41.97 -1.90 3.65
C PRO A 398 -41.94 -0.99 2.42
N ASP A 399 -40.78 -0.43 2.09
CA ASP A 399 -40.59 0.50 0.97
C ASP A 399 -39.49 -0.01 0.04
N LYS A 400 -39.87 -0.78 -0.98
CA LYS A 400 -38.93 -1.29 -1.98
C LYS A 400 -38.25 -0.18 -2.78
N ALA A 401 -38.93 0.94 -3.02
CA ALA A 401 -38.39 2.04 -3.82
C ALA A 401 -37.20 2.70 -3.11
N LEU A 402 -37.34 2.94 -1.80
CA LEU A 402 -36.25 3.50 -0.99
C LEU A 402 -35.01 2.61 -0.93
N TYR A 403 -35.19 1.28 -0.90
CA TYR A 403 -34.06 0.35 -0.96
C TYR A 403 -33.46 0.29 -2.37
N ARG A 404 -34.24 0.50 -3.43
CA ARG A 404 -33.70 0.67 -4.78
C ARG A 404 -32.85 1.92 -4.90
N GLU A 405 -33.28 3.05 -4.33
CA GLU A 405 -32.47 4.27 -4.29
C GLU A 405 -31.14 4.05 -3.56
N MET A 406 -31.16 3.38 -2.40
CA MET A 406 -29.93 3.03 -1.67
C MET A 406 -29.02 2.08 -2.47
N PHE A 407 -29.60 1.17 -3.25
CA PHE A 407 -28.87 0.26 -4.14
C PHE A 407 -28.23 1.04 -5.28
N ASP A 408 -28.97 1.88 -5.98
CA ASP A 408 -28.49 2.67 -7.12
C ASP A 408 -27.40 3.65 -6.68
N ALA A 409 -27.52 4.21 -5.47
CA ALA A 409 -26.52 5.10 -4.87
C ALA A 409 -25.21 4.41 -4.45
N GLN A 410 -25.13 3.06 -4.44
CA GLN A 410 -23.89 2.36 -4.09
C GLN A 410 -22.76 2.71 -5.06
N THR A 411 -21.55 2.97 -4.55
CA THR A 411 -20.36 3.26 -5.38
C THR A 411 -19.76 2.01 -6.02
N TYR A 412 -20.04 0.83 -5.48
CA TYR A 412 -19.64 -0.42 -6.11
C TYR A 412 -20.48 -0.67 -7.37
N GLU A 413 -19.84 -0.72 -8.54
CA GLU A 413 -20.53 -0.78 -9.84
C GLU A 413 -21.01 -2.19 -10.21
N LYS A 414 -20.24 -3.23 -9.85
CA LYS A 414 -20.52 -4.63 -10.22
C LYS A 414 -21.57 -5.26 -9.30
N LYS A 415 -22.77 -4.70 -9.33
CA LYS A 415 -23.90 -5.13 -8.49
C LYS A 415 -25.13 -5.42 -9.33
N VAL A 416 -25.93 -6.38 -8.87
CA VAL A 416 -27.26 -6.70 -9.42
C VAL A 416 -28.22 -6.85 -8.25
N TRP A 417 -29.46 -6.43 -8.46
CA TRP A 417 -30.52 -6.69 -7.49
C TRP A 417 -31.26 -7.95 -7.85
N ILE A 418 -31.56 -8.74 -6.83
CA ILE A 418 -32.24 -10.02 -6.96
C ILE A 418 -33.50 -9.95 -6.09
N ASP A 419 -34.68 -10.04 -6.71
CA ASP A 419 -35.95 -9.74 -6.02
C ASP A 419 -36.36 -10.75 -4.96
N SER A 420 -35.80 -11.96 -4.98
CA SER A 420 -36.14 -13.03 -4.05
C SER A 420 -34.94 -13.90 -3.72
N PRO A 421 -34.78 -14.36 -2.46
CA PRO A 421 -33.78 -15.35 -2.12
C PRO A 421 -34.02 -16.72 -2.79
N GLY A 422 -35.22 -16.96 -3.33
CA GLY A 422 -35.54 -18.15 -4.12
C GLY A 422 -35.01 -18.14 -5.56
N ALA A 423 -34.47 -17.02 -6.05
CA ALA A 423 -33.94 -16.88 -7.41
C ALA A 423 -32.53 -17.51 -7.56
N LEU A 424 -32.43 -18.82 -7.30
CA LEU A 424 -31.15 -19.54 -7.19
C LEU A 424 -30.27 -19.44 -8.44
N GLU A 425 -30.88 -19.33 -9.64
CA GLU A 425 -30.13 -19.17 -10.89
C GLU A 425 -29.42 -17.80 -10.97
N GLU A 426 -30.11 -16.72 -10.60
CA GLU A 426 -29.55 -15.36 -10.57
C GLU A 426 -28.46 -15.24 -9.52
N ILE A 427 -28.70 -15.81 -8.33
CA ILE A 427 -27.71 -15.88 -7.25
C ILE A 427 -26.48 -16.69 -7.71
N GLY A 428 -26.71 -17.77 -8.47
CA GLY A 428 -25.66 -18.61 -9.05
C GLY A 428 -24.69 -17.85 -9.96
N ARG A 429 -25.15 -16.79 -10.64
CA ARG A 429 -24.33 -15.93 -11.52
C ARG A 429 -23.45 -14.93 -10.75
N CYS A 430 -23.74 -14.69 -9.47
CA CYS A 430 -22.97 -13.76 -8.63
C CYS A 430 -21.72 -14.44 -8.06
N GLY A 431 -20.72 -13.66 -7.65
CA GLY A 431 -19.59 -14.15 -6.85
C GLY A 431 -19.82 -13.93 -5.35
N MET A 432 -20.59 -12.90 -5.00
CA MET A 432 -20.88 -12.49 -3.65
C MET A 432 -22.37 -12.15 -3.50
N VAL A 433 -22.91 -12.25 -2.28
CA VAL A 433 -24.33 -12.02 -1.99
C VAL A 433 -24.47 -11.17 -0.74
N ALA A 434 -25.16 -10.03 -0.84
CA ALA A 434 -25.51 -9.18 0.30
C ALA A 434 -27.00 -9.34 0.64
N LEU A 435 -27.33 -9.38 1.93
CA LEU A 435 -28.70 -9.40 2.40
C LEU A 435 -29.09 -8.05 2.97
N TRP A 436 -30.20 -7.47 2.52
CA TRP A 436 -30.69 -6.17 3.00
C TRP A 436 -31.99 -6.33 3.78
N GLY A 437 -32.01 -5.89 5.03
CA GLY A 437 -33.12 -6.11 5.97
C GLY A 437 -33.96 -4.86 6.20
N LYS A 438 -35.18 -5.03 6.72
CA LYS A 438 -36.06 -3.92 7.13
C LYS A 438 -35.40 -2.97 8.14
N ASP A 439 -35.90 -1.74 8.20
CA ASP A 439 -35.49 -0.69 9.15
C ASP A 439 -33.97 -0.45 9.19
N ARG A 440 -33.31 -0.57 8.03
CA ARG A 440 -31.86 -0.37 7.89
C ARG A 440 -31.56 0.68 6.85
N TRP A 441 -30.42 1.33 7.04
CA TRP A 441 -29.82 2.25 6.09
C TRP A 441 -28.49 1.67 5.60
N TYR A 442 -28.33 1.69 4.29
CA TYR A 442 -27.12 1.26 3.59
C TYR A 442 -26.53 2.47 2.88
N GLY A 443 -25.43 3.00 3.41
CA GLY A 443 -24.75 4.16 2.84
C GLY A 443 -24.09 3.82 1.51
N LYS A 444 -23.75 4.85 0.71
CA LYS A 444 -23.22 4.67 -0.65
C LYS A 444 -21.96 3.81 -0.75
N PHE A 445 -21.14 3.74 0.30
CA PHE A 445 -19.92 2.91 0.30
C PHE A 445 -20.11 1.52 0.94
N TYR A 446 -21.34 1.15 1.35
CA TYR A 446 -21.62 -0.08 2.08
C TYR A 446 -21.06 -1.32 1.37
N LEU A 447 -21.43 -1.55 0.11
CA LEU A 447 -20.95 -2.71 -0.64
C LEU A 447 -19.44 -2.65 -0.90
N GLU A 448 -18.91 -1.47 -1.21
CA GLU A 448 -17.49 -1.31 -1.52
C GLU A 448 -16.60 -1.64 -0.31
N ASP A 449 -16.98 -1.17 0.88
CA ASP A 449 -16.26 -1.47 2.12
C ASP A 449 -16.23 -2.98 2.40
N LEU A 450 -17.37 -3.67 2.20
CA LEU A 450 -17.46 -5.11 2.42
C LEU A 450 -16.70 -5.91 1.36
N VAL A 451 -16.76 -5.51 0.08
CA VAL A 451 -15.97 -6.14 -1.00
C VAL A 451 -14.47 -5.95 -0.75
N ASN A 452 -14.04 -4.77 -0.30
CA ASN A 452 -12.64 -4.54 0.06
C ASN A 452 -12.18 -5.50 1.17
N GLY A 453 -13.04 -5.88 2.12
CA GLY A 453 -12.77 -6.94 3.09
C GLY A 453 -12.21 -8.23 2.46
N PHE A 454 -12.83 -8.72 1.39
CA PHE A 454 -12.37 -9.91 0.66
C PHE A 454 -11.07 -9.71 -0.12
N LYS A 455 -10.66 -8.47 -0.39
CA LYS A 455 -9.39 -8.18 -1.09
C LYS A 455 -8.17 -8.53 -0.24
N TYR A 456 -8.27 -8.36 1.08
CA TYR A 456 -7.16 -8.58 2.01
C TYR A 456 -7.43 -9.67 3.06
N THR A 457 -8.57 -10.36 2.98
CA THR A 457 -8.89 -11.55 3.78
C THR A 457 -9.40 -12.69 2.90
N ASP A 458 -9.04 -13.92 3.26
CA ASP A 458 -9.68 -15.14 2.78
C ASP A 458 -10.78 -15.57 3.78
N CYS A 459 -11.92 -14.88 3.73
CA CYS A 459 -13.07 -15.16 4.57
C CYS A 459 -14.28 -15.66 3.75
N ASP A 460 -15.22 -16.30 4.43
CA ASP A 460 -16.51 -16.72 3.85
C ASP A 460 -17.53 -15.58 3.84
N TYR A 461 -17.38 -14.58 4.71
CA TYR A 461 -18.25 -13.40 4.79
C TYR A 461 -17.55 -12.20 5.42
N VAL A 462 -18.02 -11.01 5.05
CA VAL A 462 -17.64 -9.72 5.64
C VAL A 462 -18.89 -9.06 6.21
N THR A 463 -18.85 -8.66 7.48
CA THR A 463 -19.99 -8.06 8.19
C THR A 463 -19.64 -6.71 8.80
N LYS A 464 -20.63 -5.82 8.91
CA LYS A 464 -20.52 -4.62 9.76
C LYS A 464 -20.63 -5.00 11.25
N PRO A 465 -20.02 -4.22 12.16
CA PRO A 465 -20.12 -4.45 13.60
C PRO A 465 -21.52 -4.17 14.13
N ASP A 466 -21.82 -4.79 15.27
CA ASP A 466 -23.09 -4.55 15.98
C ASP A 466 -23.22 -3.06 16.34
N ILE A 467 -24.41 -2.51 16.11
CA ILE A 467 -24.72 -1.11 16.36
C ILE A 467 -25.14 -0.89 17.83
N SER A 468 -25.50 -1.94 18.57
CA SER A 468 -26.21 -1.88 19.85
C SER A 468 -25.39 -1.62 21.13
N GLY A 469 -24.07 -1.37 21.07
CA GLY A 469 -23.31 -0.76 22.17
C GLY A 469 -21.91 -1.33 22.46
N GLY A 470 -21.03 -0.50 23.03
CA GLY A 470 -19.65 -0.80 23.45
C GLY A 470 -18.55 -0.33 22.49
N PRO A 471 -17.27 -0.26 22.93
CA PRO A 471 -16.15 0.05 22.03
C PRO A 471 -16.11 -0.99 20.91
N LYS A 472 -16.34 -0.52 19.68
CA LYS A 472 -16.46 -1.40 18.51
C LYS A 472 -15.08 -1.85 18.10
N GLU A 473 -14.78 -3.12 18.31
CA GLU A 473 -13.70 -3.75 17.56
C GLU A 473 -14.04 -3.63 16.06
N ILE A 474 -13.08 -3.17 15.27
CA ILE A 474 -13.21 -3.00 13.83
C ILE A 474 -12.03 -3.66 13.15
N HIS A 475 -12.20 -4.08 11.90
CA HIS A 475 -11.16 -4.67 11.07
C HIS A 475 -10.49 -5.90 11.72
N ARG A 476 -11.27 -6.87 12.20
CA ARG A 476 -10.78 -8.10 12.84
C ARG A 476 -11.50 -9.33 12.32
N TYR A 477 -10.86 -10.50 12.42
CA TYR A 477 -11.55 -11.75 12.15
C TYR A 477 -12.61 -12.03 13.22
N THR A 478 -13.70 -12.66 12.80
CA THR A 478 -14.81 -13.06 13.67
C THR A 478 -15.30 -14.45 13.29
N THR A 479 -15.75 -15.21 14.28
CA THR A 479 -16.45 -16.48 14.09
C THR A 479 -17.96 -16.37 14.29
N ARG A 480 -18.44 -15.14 14.56
CA ARG A 480 -19.84 -14.86 14.89
C ARG A 480 -20.47 -13.97 13.82
N LEU A 481 -21.56 -14.49 13.25
CA LEU A 481 -22.45 -13.74 12.39
C LEU A 481 -23.59 -13.14 13.23
N SER A 482 -23.46 -11.87 13.61
CA SER A 482 -24.44 -11.19 14.46
C SER A 482 -25.69 -10.76 13.70
N ASP A 483 -25.53 -10.15 12.52
CA ASP A 483 -26.62 -9.67 11.68
C ASP A 483 -26.39 -10.06 10.21
N PRO A 484 -27.12 -11.08 9.70
CA PRO A 484 -27.05 -11.45 8.29
C PRO A 484 -27.37 -10.30 7.34
N TYR A 485 -28.22 -9.35 7.76
CA TYR A 485 -28.61 -8.18 6.94
C TYR A 485 -27.57 -7.05 6.96
N ALA A 486 -26.48 -7.23 7.71
CA ALA A 486 -25.32 -6.36 7.73
C ALA A 486 -24.12 -6.99 7.00
N THR A 487 -24.34 -8.12 6.29
CA THR A 487 -23.29 -9.03 5.83
C THR A 487 -23.29 -9.20 4.32
N LEU A 488 -22.08 -9.25 3.75
CA LEU A 488 -21.78 -9.72 2.41
C LEU A 488 -21.13 -11.09 2.50
N PHE A 489 -21.73 -12.09 1.88
CA PHE A 489 -21.24 -13.45 1.84
C PHE A 489 -20.50 -13.72 0.54
N TRP A 490 -19.47 -14.57 0.60
CA TRP A 490 -19.06 -15.30 -0.58
C TRP A 490 -20.22 -16.21 -1.02
N ARG A 491 -20.53 -16.29 -2.32
CA ARG A 491 -21.75 -16.99 -2.80
C ARG A 491 -21.88 -18.41 -2.23
N ASP A 492 -20.81 -19.18 -2.24
CA ASP A 492 -20.86 -20.57 -1.77
C ASP A 492 -21.11 -20.65 -0.25
N ALA A 493 -20.67 -19.66 0.52
CA ALA A 493 -20.97 -19.54 1.95
C ALA A 493 -22.44 -19.14 2.16
N TYR A 494 -22.98 -18.25 1.32
CA TYR A 494 -24.41 -17.93 1.33
C TYR A 494 -25.28 -19.17 1.11
N PHE A 495 -24.97 -20.03 0.12
CA PHE A 495 -25.73 -21.25 -0.11
C PHE A 495 -25.69 -22.24 1.07
N ARG A 496 -24.58 -22.30 1.80
CA ARG A 496 -24.50 -23.09 3.05
C ARG A 496 -25.39 -22.49 4.13
N PHE A 497 -25.25 -21.18 4.37
CA PHE A 497 -26.06 -20.43 5.32
C PHE A 497 -27.58 -20.56 5.05
N TRP A 498 -28.00 -20.48 3.79
CA TRP A 498 -29.40 -20.60 3.39
C TRP A 498 -30.00 -21.97 3.68
N LYS A 499 -29.23 -23.05 3.51
CA LYS A 499 -29.70 -24.43 3.75
C LYS A 499 -29.81 -24.76 5.24
N GLU A 500 -28.90 -24.24 6.06
CA GLU A 500 -28.83 -24.56 7.50
C GLU A 500 -28.66 -23.29 8.35
N PRO A 501 -29.72 -22.47 8.51
CA PRO A 501 -29.62 -21.15 9.18
C PRO A 501 -29.33 -21.21 10.69
N ARG A 502 -29.27 -22.41 11.28
CA ARG A 502 -29.21 -22.63 12.73
C ARG A 502 -27.79 -22.55 13.30
N ASP A 503 -26.76 -22.81 12.48
CA ASP A 503 -25.36 -22.64 12.89
C ASP A 503 -24.90 -21.21 12.53
N ARG A 504 -25.10 -20.28 13.47
CA ARG A 504 -24.54 -18.92 13.39
C ARG A 504 -23.02 -18.88 13.64
N GLU A 505 -22.40 -20.02 13.93
CA GLU A 505 -20.95 -20.20 13.97
C GLU A 505 -20.42 -20.45 12.55
N VAL A 506 -20.49 -19.42 11.71
CA VAL A 506 -19.71 -19.41 10.47
C VAL A 506 -18.28 -19.04 10.85
N LEU A 507 -17.41 -20.06 10.91
CA LEU A 507 -16.09 -19.99 11.57
C LEU A 507 -15.09 -19.02 10.92
N ASN A 508 -15.35 -18.53 9.70
CA ASN A 508 -14.39 -17.74 8.92
C ASN A 508 -14.99 -16.40 8.43
N GLY A 509 -15.21 -15.46 9.34
CA GLY A 509 -15.73 -14.13 9.04
C GLY A 509 -14.72 -13.00 9.23
N TYR A 510 -15.02 -11.85 8.64
CA TYR A 510 -14.30 -10.61 8.87
C TYR A 510 -15.26 -9.48 9.27
N LEU A 511 -14.90 -8.75 10.32
CA LEU A 511 -15.60 -7.58 10.84
C LEU A 511 -14.99 -6.32 10.23
N SER A 512 -15.77 -5.57 9.44
CA SER A 512 -15.34 -4.32 8.82
C SER A 512 -15.50 -3.11 9.78
N ASP A 513 -15.41 -1.90 9.25
CA ASP A 513 -15.73 -0.64 9.92
C ASP A 513 -17.23 -0.51 10.25
N GLY A 514 -17.58 0.43 11.13
CA GLY A 514 -18.98 0.71 11.52
C GLY A 514 -19.71 1.78 10.70
N GLN A 515 -19.09 2.35 9.65
CA GLN A 515 -19.66 3.42 8.84
C GLN A 515 -20.49 2.86 7.67
N ASN A 516 -21.26 3.73 7.00
CA ASN A 516 -22.14 3.39 5.87
C ASN A 516 -23.19 2.30 6.17
N TYR A 517 -23.53 2.10 7.45
CA TYR A 517 -24.58 1.17 7.86
C TYR A 517 -25.24 1.67 9.15
N GLY A 518 -26.56 1.52 9.25
CA GLY A 518 -27.32 1.96 10.42
C GLY A 518 -28.66 1.26 10.55
N ILE A 519 -29.18 1.18 11.77
CA ILE A 519 -30.57 0.78 12.02
C ILE A 519 -31.38 2.08 12.11
N ARG A 520 -32.41 2.19 11.27
CA ARG A 520 -33.35 3.30 11.29
C ARG A 520 -34.30 3.11 12.47
N THR A 521 -33.96 3.64 13.63
CA THR A 521 -35.00 4.01 14.59
C THR A 521 -35.75 5.23 14.05
N ALA A 522 -37.03 5.40 14.41
CA ALA A 522 -37.94 6.47 13.96
C ALA A 522 -37.24 7.83 13.70
N PRO A 523 -37.68 8.61 12.69
CA PRO A 523 -36.85 9.57 11.97
C PRO A 523 -36.15 10.56 12.92
N ASP A 524 -34.82 10.45 12.99
CA ASP A 524 -33.95 11.47 13.56
C ASP A 524 -33.73 12.57 12.50
N PRO A 525 -34.21 13.80 12.72
CA PRO A 525 -34.05 14.91 11.79
C PRO A 525 -32.58 15.33 11.55
N GLN A 526 -31.61 14.75 12.27
CA GLN A 526 -30.19 15.12 12.13
C GLN A 526 -29.42 14.30 11.09
N GLN A 527 -29.93 13.16 10.61
CA GLN A 527 -29.27 12.40 9.53
C GLN A 527 -29.66 12.83 8.11
N SER A 528 -30.67 13.69 7.96
CA SER A 528 -31.07 14.26 6.66
C SER A 528 -30.18 15.44 6.20
N ASN A 529 -29.28 15.94 7.05
CA ASN A 529 -28.46 17.13 6.77
C ASN A 529 -26.97 16.85 6.49
N LEU A 530 -26.55 15.58 6.36
CA LEU A 530 -25.22 15.25 5.81
C LEU A 530 -25.29 15.12 4.28
N GLY A 531 -25.59 16.24 3.64
CA GLY A 531 -25.01 16.64 2.35
C GLY A 531 -25.40 15.83 1.11
N VAL A 532 -26.61 16.09 0.60
CA VAL A 532 -26.74 16.33 -0.86
C VAL A 532 -26.05 17.66 -1.11
N VAL A 533 -24.80 17.61 -1.57
CA VAL A 533 -24.15 18.75 -2.22
C VAL A 533 -24.22 18.45 -3.72
N ILE A 534 -24.99 19.28 -4.43
CA ILE A 534 -25.06 19.36 -5.89
C ILE A 534 -23.70 19.76 -6.44
#